data_AF-Q9L1W5-F1
#
_entry.id   AF-Q9L1W5-F1
#
_cell.length_a   1.000
_cell.length_b   1.000
_cell.length_c   1.000
_cell.angle_alpha   90.00
_cell.angle_beta   90.00
_cell.angle_gamma   90.00
#
_symmetry.space_group_name_H-M   'P 1'
#
loop_
_entity.id
_entity.type
_entity.pdbx_description
1 polymer ?
#
loop_
_entity_poly.entity_id
_entity_poly.type
_entity_poly.pdbx_seq_one_letter_code
_entity_poly.pdbx_strand_id
1 'polypeptide(L)'
;MAWASPDGHCTVEHSADSVHLWRFEHSVYDGFDTHWTATFTPEVPERLVAQFFTHLATTTPVERVFRDVPYLVQSLDAALITPVNRAAVNPHVHHAGAQLGRAVHRR
;
A
#
# COMPACT_ATOMS: atom_id res chain seq x y z
N MET A 1 8.22 13.06 17.18
CA MET A 1 8.62 13.57 15.84
C MET A 1 7.76 12.84 14.81
N ALA A 2 7.23 13.55 13.81
CA ALA A 2 6.29 12.99 12.84
C ALA A 2 6.83 13.17 11.41
N TRP A 3 6.58 12.18 10.55
CA TRP A 3 6.92 12.20 9.13
C TRP A 3 5.73 11.72 8.30
N ALA A 4 5.64 12.20 7.06
CA ALA A 4 4.61 11.80 6.11
C ALA A 4 5.24 11.35 4.78
N SER A 5 4.59 10.43 4.08
CA SER A 5 4.98 10.07 2.72
C SER A 5 4.70 11.22 1.74
N PRO A 6 5.40 11.29 0.59
CA PRO A 6 5.19 12.35 -0.40
C PRO A 6 3.78 12.44 -0.98
N ASP A 7 3.06 11.31 -1.01
CA ASP A 7 1.68 11.21 -1.47
C ASP A 7 0.65 11.53 -0.37
N GLY A 8 1.09 11.77 0.87
CA GLY A 8 0.23 12.09 2.01
C GLY A 8 -0.57 10.92 2.57
N HIS A 9 -0.39 9.71 2.05
CA HIS A 9 -1.18 8.53 2.42
C HIS A 9 -0.64 7.76 3.63
N CYS A 10 0.60 8.00 4.04
CA CYS A 10 1.24 7.36 5.19
C CYS A 10 1.78 8.42 6.15
N THR A 11 1.53 8.25 7.43
CA THR A 11 2.19 9.01 8.49
C THR A 11 2.85 8.07 9.48
N VAL A 12 3.99 8.50 10.01
CA VAL A 12 4.67 7.83 11.11
C VAL A 12 4.99 8.84 12.20
N GLU A 13 4.73 8.45 13.44
CA GLU A 13 4.97 9.26 14.61
C GLU A 13 5.83 8.47 15.59
N HIS A 14 6.95 9.08 15.98
CA HIS A 14 7.73 8.65 17.14
C HIS A 14 7.33 9.48 18.34
N SER A 15 6.73 8.86 19.35
CA SER A 15 6.32 9.51 20.58
C SER A 15 7.43 9.45 21.63
N ALA A 16 7.47 10.47 22.50
CA ALA A 16 8.22 10.39 23.76
C ALA A 16 7.43 9.66 24.86
N ASP A 17 6.18 9.28 24.58
CA ASP A 17 5.35 8.46 25.46
C ASP A 17 5.96 7.06 25.61
N SER A 18 6.11 6.64 26.87
CA SER A 18 6.64 5.34 27.26
C SER A 18 5.76 4.16 26.85
N VAL A 19 4.52 4.37 26.38
CA VAL A 19 3.60 3.26 26.05
C VAL A 19 3.56 2.94 24.56
N HIS A 20 3.67 3.95 23.69
CA HIS A 20 3.56 3.79 22.24
C HIS A 20 4.69 4.54 21.56
N LEU A 21 5.86 3.92 21.49
CA LEU A 21 7.07 4.54 20.92
C LEU A 21 6.87 4.90 19.44
N TRP A 22 6.25 4.00 18.68
CA TRP A 22 5.98 4.24 17.26
C TRP A 22 4.51 4.01 16.93
N ARG A 23 3.92 4.96 16.22
CA ARG A 23 2.60 4.84 15.59
C ARG A 23 2.75 5.04 14.09
N PHE A 24 2.14 4.16 13.33
CA PHE A 24 2.04 4.25 11.88
C PHE A 24 0.58 4.25 11.47
N GLU A 25 0.25 5.06 10.48
CA GLU A 25 -1.09 5.16 9.92
C GLU A 25 -1.01 5.25 8.40
N HIS A 26 -1.89 4.51 7.73
CA HIS A 26 -2.00 4.52 6.28
C HIS A 26 -3.46 4.62 5.85
N SER A 27 -3.70 5.43 4.82
CA SER A 27 -4.97 5.55 4.13
C SER A 27 -4.76 5.94 2.67
N VAL A 28 -5.20 5.11 1.73
CA VAL A 28 -5.16 5.46 0.29
C VAL A 28 -6.39 6.29 -0.08
N TYR A 29 -7.56 5.86 0.40
CA TYR A 29 -8.82 6.57 0.17
C TYR A 29 -9.71 6.46 1.40
N ASP A 30 -10.13 7.63 1.86
CA ASP A 30 -11.15 7.75 2.89
C ASP A 30 -12.48 7.18 2.37
N GLY A 31 -13.11 6.30 3.16
CA GLY A 31 -14.37 5.62 2.81
C GLY A 31 -14.26 4.22 2.17
N PHE A 32 -13.07 3.65 1.94
CA PHE A 32 -12.90 2.27 1.43
C PHE A 32 -12.33 1.28 2.45
N ASP A 33 -12.33 1.66 3.73
CA ASP A 33 -11.73 0.86 4.81
C ASP A 33 -10.27 0.44 4.50
N THR A 34 -9.56 1.30 3.77
CA THR A 34 -8.12 1.12 3.51
C THR A 34 -7.26 1.65 4.66
N HIS A 35 -7.92 2.17 5.69
CA HIS A 35 -7.29 2.64 6.91
C HIS A 35 -6.74 1.47 7.69
N TRP A 36 -5.44 1.49 7.93
CA TRP A 36 -4.86 0.61 8.92
C TRP A 36 -3.82 1.37 9.72
N THR A 37 -3.71 1.00 10.99
CA THR A 37 -2.74 1.55 11.92
C THR A 37 -1.92 0.43 12.52
N ALA A 38 -0.67 0.74 12.85
CA ALA A 38 0.18 -0.13 13.62
C ALA A 38 0.80 0.68 14.75
N THR A 39 0.77 0.12 15.96
CA THR A 39 1.36 0.74 17.14
C THR A 39 2.37 -0.22 17.75
N PHE A 40 3.59 0.27 17.96
CA PHE A 40 4.68 -0.51 18.55
C PHE A 40 4.97 0.02 19.96
N THR A 41 4.80 -0.86 20.93
CA THR A 41 5.08 -0.63 22.35
C THR A 41 6.55 -0.92 22.66
N PRO A 42 7.09 -0.54 23.83
CA PRO A 42 8.48 -0.82 24.20
C PRO A 42 8.84 -2.31 24.25
N GLU A 43 7.86 -3.20 24.43
CA GLU A 43 8.09 -4.64 24.43
C GLU A 43 8.38 -5.18 23.03
N VAL A 44 8.02 -4.45 21.97
CA VAL A 44 8.31 -4.86 20.60
C VAL A 44 9.80 -4.67 20.32
N PRO A 45 10.53 -5.73 19.92
CA PRO A 45 11.95 -5.61 19.61
C PRO A 45 12.20 -4.59 18.50
N GLU A 46 13.16 -3.69 18.68
CA GLU A 46 13.51 -2.64 17.70
C GLU A 46 13.82 -3.23 16.31
N ARG A 47 14.42 -4.42 16.25
CA ARG A 47 14.70 -5.11 14.98
C ARG A 47 13.43 -5.42 14.18
N LEU A 48 12.33 -5.73 14.86
CA LEU A 48 11.05 -6.03 14.24
C LEU A 48 10.41 -4.75 13.69
N VAL A 49 10.48 -3.65 14.45
CA VAL A 49 10.08 -2.31 14.01
C VAL A 49 10.88 -1.86 12.79
N ALA A 50 12.20 -2.03 12.81
CA ALA A 50 13.08 -1.70 11.69
C ALA A 50 12.79 -2.55 10.44
N GLN A 51 12.55 -3.87 10.60
CA GLN A 51 12.16 -4.75 9.50
C GLN A 51 10.83 -4.34 8.88
N PHE A 52 9.85 -3.98 9.71
CA PHE A 52 8.56 -3.49 9.25
C PHE A 52 8.70 -2.22 8.40
N PHE A 53 9.43 -1.22 8.87
CA PHE A 53 9.66 0.00 8.09
C PHE A 53 10.51 -0.22 6.84
N THR A 54 11.47 -1.15 6.90
CA THR A 54 12.25 -1.56 5.71
C THR A 54 11.33 -2.19 4.66
N HIS A 55 10.37 -3.03 5.08
CA HIS A 55 9.40 -3.60 4.18
C HIS A 55 8.46 -2.52 3.62
N LEU A 56 7.96 -1.59 4.43
CA LEU A 56 7.12 -0.49 3.94
C LEU A 56 7.81 0.45 2.96
N ALA A 57 9.12 0.67 3.12
CA ALA A 57 9.90 1.51 2.21
C ALA A 57 10.15 0.84 0.84
N THR A 58 9.76 -0.43 0.66
CA THR A 58 9.87 -1.09 -0.64
C THR A 58 8.89 -0.51 -1.65
N THR A 59 9.34 -0.37 -2.89
CA THR A 59 8.46 -0.04 -4.03
C THR A 59 7.80 -1.29 -4.63
N THR A 60 8.05 -2.47 -4.05
CA THR A 60 7.47 -3.73 -4.50
C THR A 60 5.96 -3.74 -4.20
N PRO A 61 5.09 -3.88 -5.22
CA PRO A 61 3.65 -3.95 -4.99
C PRO A 61 3.28 -5.19 -4.17
N VAL A 62 2.30 -5.04 -3.27
CA VAL A 62 1.70 -6.17 -2.55
C VAL A 62 0.73 -6.90 -3.47
N GLU A 63 0.94 -8.20 -3.65
CA GLU A 63 0.05 -9.03 -4.45
C GLU A 63 -1.33 -9.17 -3.78
N ARG A 64 -2.38 -8.90 -4.56
CA ARG A 64 -3.78 -9.11 -4.15
C ARG A 64 -4.56 -9.71 -5.30
N VAL A 65 -5.54 -10.56 -5.00
CA VAL A 65 -6.47 -11.00 -6.05
C VAL A 65 -7.31 -9.81 -6.50
N PHE A 66 -7.54 -9.69 -7.79
CA PHE A 66 -8.16 -8.51 -8.40
C PHE A 66 -9.51 -8.11 -7.77
N ARG A 67 -10.31 -9.10 -7.34
CA ARG A 67 -11.61 -8.87 -6.68
C ARG A 67 -11.50 -8.18 -5.31
N ASP A 68 -10.35 -8.24 -4.67
CA ASP A 68 -10.09 -7.63 -3.35
C ASP A 68 -9.55 -6.19 -3.50
N VAL A 69 -9.36 -5.71 -4.74
CA VAL A 69 -8.94 -4.34 -5.03
C VAL A 69 -10.19 -3.46 -5.19
N PRO A 70 -10.38 -2.40 -4.36
CA PRO A 70 -11.54 -1.53 -4.44
C PRO A 70 -11.71 -0.92 -5.83
N TYR A 71 -12.94 -0.90 -6.37
CA TYR A 71 -13.21 -0.52 -7.76
C TYR A 71 -12.65 0.88 -8.13
N LEU A 72 -12.74 1.87 -7.24
CA LEU A 72 -12.22 3.22 -7.51
C LEU A 72 -10.70 3.28 -7.66
N VAL A 73 -9.95 2.36 -7.04
CA VAL A 73 -8.48 2.34 -7.12
C VAL A 73 -7.96 1.44 -8.23
N GLN A 74 -8.82 0.60 -8.84
CA GLN A 74 -8.41 -0.30 -9.91
C GLN A 74 -7.92 0.42 -11.18
N SER A 75 -8.32 1.68 -11.39
CA SER A 75 -7.91 2.48 -12.56
C SER A 75 -6.79 3.48 -12.26
N LEU A 76 -6.30 3.51 -11.02
CA LEU A 76 -5.20 4.38 -10.65
C LEU A 76 -3.87 3.72 -11.00
N ASP A 77 -2.87 4.54 -11.33
CA ASP A 77 -1.51 4.06 -11.59
C ASP A 77 -0.84 3.42 -10.35
N ALA A 78 -1.45 3.56 -9.18
CA ALA A 78 -1.06 2.93 -7.94
C ALA A 78 -1.39 1.42 -7.85
N ALA A 79 -2.19 0.87 -8.77
CA ALA A 79 -2.60 -0.54 -8.77
C ALA A 79 -2.09 -1.30 -10.00
N LEU A 80 -1.01 -2.07 -9.86
CA LEU A 80 -0.53 -2.96 -10.93
C LEU A 80 -1.38 -4.24 -11.00
N ILE A 81 -2.22 -4.35 -12.03
CA ILE A 81 -3.07 -5.52 -12.27
C ILE A 81 -2.30 -6.55 -13.10
N THR A 82 -2.07 -7.73 -12.53
CA THR A 82 -1.47 -8.89 -13.21
C THR A 82 -2.47 -10.06 -13.31
N PRO A 83 -2.45 -10.86 -14.39
CA PRO A 83 -3.28 -12.06 -14.48
C PRO A 83 -2.80 -13.16 -13.54
N VAL A 84 -3.73 -13.76 -12.79
CA VAL A 84 -3.42 -14.83 -11.82
C VAL A 84 -3.39 -16.19 -12.54
N ASN A 85 -2.29 -16.44 -13.26
CA ASN A 85 -1.72 -17.78 -13.55
C ASN A 85 -0.62 -17.64 -14.61
N ARG A 86 0.64 -17.95 -14.27
CA ARG A 86 1.76 -18.06 -15.24
C ARG A 86 1.84 -16.90 -16.25
N ALA A 87 1.88 -15.65 -15.79
CA ALA A 87 2.20 -14.55 -16.67
C ALA A 87 3.71 -14.60 -17.00
N ALA A 88 4.05 -15.22 -18.12
CA ALA A 88 5.37 -15.10 -18.76
C ALA A 88 5.60 -13.67 -19.32
N VAL A 89 4.72 -12.73 -19.00
CA VAL A 89 4.64 -11.39 -19.59
C VAL A 89 4.65 -10.37 -18.47
N ASN A 90 5.48 -9.35 -18.66
CA ASN A 90 5.81 -8.30 -17.69
C ASN A 90 4.53 -7.60 -17.14
N PRO A 91 4.42 -7.39 -15.82
CA PRO A 91 3.30 -6.70 -15.18
C PRO A 91 2.89 -5.36 -15.80
N HIS A 92 3.85 -4.56 -16.27
CA HIS A 92 3.59 -3.26 -16.88
C HIS A 92 2.86 -3.38 -18.22
N VAL A 93 3.15 -4.43 -19.00
CA VAL A 93 2.48 -4.68 -20.30
C VAL A 93 1.04 -5.10 -20.08
N HIS A 94 0.79 -5.95 -19.07
CA HIS A 94 -0.56 -6.33 -18.68
C HIS A 94 -1.37 -5.15 -18.16
N HIS A 95 -0.77 -4.32 -17.31
CA HIS A 95 -1.41 -3.13 -16.76
C HIS A 95 -1.83 -2.14 -17.88
N ALA A 96 -0.91 -1.84 -18.81
CA ALA A 96 -1.22 -0.97 -19.96
C ALA A 96 -2.35 -1.54 -20.83
N GLY A 97 -2.34 -2.85 -21.10
CA GLY A 97 -3.41 -3.52 -21.83
C GLY A 97 -4.77 -3.45 -21.12
N ALA A 98 -4.79 -3.64 -19.80
CA ALA A 98 -6.00 -3.53 -19.00
C ALA A 98 -6.59 -2.11 -19.00
N GLN A 99 -5.74 -1.07 -18.96
CA GLN A 99 -6.20 0.31 -19.05
C GLN A 99 -6.81 0.63 -20.42
N LEU A 100 -6.20 0.16 -21.50
CA LEU A 100 -6.73 0.33 -22.86
C LEU A 100 -8.08 -0.37 -23.03
N GLY A 101 -8.22 -1.62 -22.57
CA GLY A 101 -9.48 -2.36 -22.65
C GLY A 101 -10.63 -1.66 -21.91
N ARG A 102 -10.35 -1.03 -20.76
CA ARG A 102 -11.33 -0.25 -20.00
C ARG A 102 -11.71 1.06 -20.67
N ALA A 103 -10.77 1.75 -21.31
CA ALA A 103 -11.06 2.98 -22.04
C ALA A 103 -12.00 2.74 -23.23
N VAL A 104 -11.85 1.61 -23.90
CA VAL A 104 -12.72 1.20 -25.03
C VAL A 104 -14.12 0.82 -24.55
N HIS A 105 -14.25 0.19 -23.37
CA HIS A 105 -15.54 -0.25 -22.83
C HIS A 105 -16.38 0.88 -22.19
N ARG A 106 -15.80 2.08 -22.00
CA ARG A 106 -16.48 3.27 -21.47
C ARG A 106 -17.00 4.23 -22.56
N ARG A 107 -16.84 3.90 -23.84
CA ARG A 107 -17.41 4.63 -24.98
C ARG A 107 -18.66 3.95 -25.50
#